data_AF-A0A2V9K849-F1
#
_entry.id   AF-A0A2V9K849-F1
#
_cell.length_a   1.000
_cell.length_b   1.000
_cell.length_c   1.000
_cell.angle_alpha   90.00
_cell.angle_beta   90.00
_cell.angle_gamma   90.00
#
_symmetry.space_group_name_H-M   'P 1'
#
loop_
_entity.id
_entity.type
_entity.pdbx_description
1 polymer ?
#
loop_
_entity_poly.entity_id
_entity_poly.type
_entity_poly.pdbx_seq_one_letter_code
_entity_poly.pdbx_strand_id
1 'polypeptide(L)'
;MSYCPECEAVIDEEVEDLGEIVSCPECGVELEVVSVDPVEFDLAPVDDEEGKGDDEEFEYEDSEEEEEDWEDEDEEYDEDEEKEEY
;
A
#
# COMPACT_ATOMS: atom_id res chain seq x y z
N MET A 1 -4.50 -28.41 13.40
CA MET A 1 -5.91 -27.98 13.23
C MET A 1 -6.15 -26.81 14.15
N SER A 2 -5.95 -25.63 13.58
CA SER A 2 -6.28 -24.34 14.18
C SER A 2 -7.52 -23.81 13.45
N TYR A 3 -8.17 -22.80 14.04
CA TYR A 3 -9.40 -22.24 13.51
C TYR A 3 -9.18 -20.76 13.20
N CYS A 4 -9.78 -20.28 12.11
CA CYS A 4 -9.81 -18.85 11.81
C CYS A 4 -10.66 -18.13 12.88
N PRO A 5 -10.15 -17.05 13.50
CA PRO A 5 -10.91 -16.27 14.49
C PRO A 5 -12.08 -15.47 13.90
N GLU A 6 -12.10 -15.23 12.59
CA GLU A 6 -13.15 -14.48 11.87
C GLU A 6 -14.29 -15.37 11.36
N CYS A 7 -13.97 -16.48 10.71
CA CYS A 7 -14.95 -17.32 10.00
C CYS A 7 -15.08 -18.74 10.55
N GLU A 8 -14.34 -19.08 11.61
CA GLU A 8 -14.32 -20.40 12.26
C GLU A 8 -13.91 -21.55 11.31
N ALA A 9 -13.33 -21.23 10.15
CA ALA A 9 -12.81 -22.19 9.20
C ALA A 9 -11.66 -23.00 9.80
N VAL A 10 -11.56 -24.27 9.42
CA VAL A 10 -10.42 -25.11 9.79
C VAL A 10 -9.23 -24.74 8.92
N ILE A 11 -8.13 -24.35 9.56
CA ILE A 11 -6.84 -24.11 8.92
C ILE A 11 -5.94 -25.30 9.25
N ASP A 12 -5.49 -26.00 8.21
CA ASP A 12 -4.61 -27.17 8.29
C ASP A 12 -3.26 -26.86 7.67
N GLU A 13 -2.68 -25.74 8.10
CA GLU A 13 -1.35 -25.29 7.69
C GLU A 13 -0.32 -25.65 8.79
N GLU A 14 0.88 -26.08 8.39
CA GLU A 14 1.97 -26.36 9.32
C GLU A 14 2.69 -25.05 9.62
N VAL A 15 2.42 -24.47 10.79
CA VAL A 15 3.02 -23.21 11.22
C VAL A 15 4.04 -23.47 12.31
N GLU A 16 5.30 -23.14 12.03
CA GLU A 16 6.44 -23.42 12.90
C GLU A 16 6.99 -22.15 13.57
N ASP A 17 6.69 -20.98 12.99
CA ASP A 17 7.25 -19.70 13.38
C ASP A 17 6.17 -18.77 13.98
N LEU A 18 6.48 -18.19 15.16
CA LEU A 18 5.65 -17.16 15.78
C LEU A 18 5.79 -15.84 15.02
N GLY A 19 4.68 -15.14 14.80
CA GLY A 19 4.61 -13.90 14.03
C GLY A 19 4.59 -14.12 12.51
N GLU A 20 4.46 -15.37 12.05
CA GLU A 20 4.21 -15.64 10.63
C GLU A 20 2.81 -15.15 10.23
N ILE A 21 2.71 -14.55 9.04
CA ILE A 21 1.45 -14.08 8.46
C ILE A 21 0.94 -15.12 7.48
N VAL A 22 -0.26 -15.64 7.74
CA VAL A 22 -0.96 -16.62 6.91
C VAL A 22 -2.30 -16.07 6.45
N SER A 23 -2.73 -16.39 5.24
CA SER A 23 -4.02 -15.93 4.71
C SER A 23 -5.07 -17.03 4.87
N CYS A 24 -6.23 -16.70 5.42
CA CYS A 24 -7.31 -17.68 5.54
C CYS A 24 -7.86 -18.07 4.14
N PRO A 25 -7.88 -19.36 3.76
CA PRO A 25 -8.36 -19.78 2.44
C PRO A 25 -9.87 -19.63 2.23
N GLU A 26 -10.65 -19.47 3.30
CA GLU A 26 -12.11 -19.39 3.24
C GLU A 26 -12.62 -17.94 3.19
N CYS A 27 -12.08 -17.04 4.04
CA CYS A 27 -12.49 -15.63 4.07
C CYS A 27 -11.47 -14.65 3.49
N GLY A 28 -10.23 -15.08 3.23
CA GLY A 28 -9.19 -14.24 2.64
C GLY A 28 -8.51 -13.25 3.59
N VAL A 29 -8.88 -13.23 4.88
CA VAL A 29 -8.25 -12.33 5.86
C VAL A 29 -6.81 -12.75 6.18
N GLU A 30 -5.96 -11.78 6.46
CA GLU A 30 -4.58 -12.00 6.92
C GLU A 30 -4.58 -12.23 8.44
N LEU A 31 -3.89 -13.29 8.86
CA LEU A 31 -3.82 -13.74 10.24
C LEU A 31 -2.36 -13.85 10.67
N GLU A 32 -2.06 -13.42 11.89
CA GLU A 32 -0.75 -13.57 12.51
C GLU A 32 -0.74 -14.76 13.49
N VAL A 33 0.36 -15.53 13.49
CA VAL A 33 0.55 -16.64 14.41
C VAL A 33 1.02 -16.14 15.78
N VAL A 34 0.13 -16.19 16.76
CA VAL A 34 0.42 -15.72 18.13
C VAL A 34 0.86 -16.84 19.08
N SER A 35 0.64 -18.11 18.71
CA SER A 35 1.08 -19.30 19.44
C SER A 35 1.30 -20.47 18.47
N VAL A 36 2.25 -21.36 18.76
CA VAL A 36 2.57 -22.57 17.96
C VAL A 36 2.34 -23.90 18.70
N ASP A 37 2.08 -23.88 20.01
CA ASP A 37 1.78 -25.09 20.81
C ASP A 37 0.80 -24.77 21.95
N PRO A 38 -0.54 -24.85 21.72
CA PRO A 38 -1.23 -25.12 20.45
C PRO A 38 -1.16 -23.93 19.48
N VAL A 39 -1.32 -24.20 18.18
CA VAL A 39 -1.36 -23.16 17.15
C VAL A 39 -2.59 -22.27 17.33
N GLU A 40 -2.37 -20.97 17.50
CA GLU A 40 -3.42 -19.95 17.59
C GLU A 40 -3.11 -18.78 16.65
N PHE A 41 -4.18 -18.18 16.10
CA PHE A 41 -4.11 -17.07 15.16
C PHE A 41 -4.86 -15.86 15.70
N ASP A 42 -4.35 -14.67 15.42
CA ASP A 42 -5.04 -13.39 15.63
C ASP A 42 -5.09 -12.60 14.32
N LEU A 43 -5.84 -11.50 14.28
CA LEU A 43 -5.88 -10.66 13.08
C LEU A 43 -4.51 -10.01 12.87
N ALA A 44 -3.95 -10.18 11.68
CA ALA A 44 -2.69 -9.53 11.36
C ALA A 44 -2.86 -8.00 11.48
N PRO A 45 -1.88 -7.27 12.04
CA PRO A 45 -1.93 -5.82 12.05
C PRO A 45 -1.92 -5.31 10.61
N VAL A 46 -2.90 -4.47 10.26
CA VAL A 46 -2.86 -3.70 9.02
C VAL A 46 -1.67 -2.75 9.14
N ASP A 47 -0.68 -2.93 8.29
CA ASP A 47 0.49 -2.06 8.27
C ASP A 47 0.02 -0.62 8.00
N ASP A 48 0.24 0.28 8.97
CA ASP A 48 -0.22 1.68 8.94
C ASP A 48 0.44 2.47 7.78
N GLU A 49 1.45 1.89 7.10
CA GLU A 49 2.08 2.46 5.91
C GLU A 49 1.38 2.05 4.58
N GLU A 50 0.41 1.11 4.61
CA GLU A 50 -0.36 0.65 3.44
C GLU A 50 -1.87 0.77 3.69
N GLY A 51 -2.36 2.00 3.87
CA GLY A 51 -3.79 2.34 3.90
C GLY A 51 -4.51 2.12 2.56
N LYS A 52 -4.59 0.88 2.07
CA LYS A 52 -5.47 0.45 0.97
C LYS A 52 -6.00 -0.97 1.21
N GLY A 53 -6.84 -1.10 2.22
CA GLY A 53 -7.79 -2.21 2.31
C GLY A 53 -8.67 -2.25 1.07
N ASP A 54 -8.86 -3.46 0.55
CA ASP A 54 -9.81 -3.84 -0.49
C ASP A 54 -11.25 -3.64 0.02
N ASP A 55 -11.80 -2.42 -0.11
CA ASP A 55 -13.24 -2.12 -0.01
C ASP A 55 -13.52 -0.66 -0.49
N GLU A 56 -14.10 -0.53 -1.68
CA GLU A 56 -14.90 0.59 -2.22
C GLU A 56 -14.54 2.08 -1.94
N GLU A 57 -13.93 2.77 -2.93
CA GLU A 57 -14.50 4.04 -3.43
C GLU A 57 -14.18 4.19 -4.93
N PHE A 58 -15.09 3.67 -5.76
CA PHE A 58 -15.33 4.17 -7.11
C PHE A 58 -16.05 5.52 -7.03
N GLU A 59 -16.09 6.25 -8.16
CA GLU A 59 -16.67 7.59 -8.40
C GLU A 59 -15.62 8.73 -8.23
N TYR A 60 -15.29 9.57 -9.22
CA TYR A 60 -16.07 10.15 -10.33
C TYR A 60 -15.12 10.57 -11.47
N GLU A 61 -15.65 10.44 -12.69
CA GLU A 61 -15.21 11.00 -13.96
C GLU A 61 -15.13 12.55 -13.88
N ASP A 62 -13.96 13.15 -14.12
CA ASP A 62 -13.79 14.58 -14.46
C ASP A 62 -12.48 14.77 -15.23
N SER A 63 -12.47 14.27 -16.47
CA SER A 63 -11.44 14.54 -17.46
C SER A 63 -12.07 15.35 -18.59
N GLU A 64 -12.71 16.46 -18.27
CA GLU A 64 -13.15 17.42 -19.28
C GLU A 64 -13.28 18.83 -18.69
N GLU A 65 -12.50 19.75 -19.26
CA GLU A 65 -12.43 21.21 -19.03
C GLU A 65 -11.76 21.59 -17.70
N GLU A 66 -10.75 22.46 -17.65
CA GLU A 66 -10.59 23.73 -18.35
C GLU A 66 -9.07 24.06 -18.27
N GLU A 67 -8.35 24.22 -19.39
CA GLU A 67 -7.89 25.54 -19.90
C GLU A 67 -7.28 26.40 -18.76
N GLU A 68 -6.03 26.87 -18.76
CA GLU A 68 -5.52 27.89 -19.68
C GLU A 68 -3.99 28.04 -19.61
N ASP A 69 -3.42 28.01 -20.80
CA ASP A 69 -2.17 28.61 -21.26
C ASP A 69 -2.10 30.12 -20.91
N TRP A 70 -1.12 30.54 -20.09
CA TRP A 70 -0.62 31.92 -19.98
C TRP A 70 0.84 31.85 -19.46
N GLU A 71 1.84 31.91 -20.33
CA GLU A 71 2.59 33.11 -20.79
C GLU A 71 3.56 33.71 -19.75
N ASP A 72 4.83 33.78 -20.18
CA ASP A 72 5.78 34.88 -19.90
C ASP A 72 6.46 34.96 -18.52
N GLU A 73 7.74 34.58 -18.45
CA GLU A 73 8.75 35.42 -17.79
C GLU A 73 10.13 35.13 -18.40
N ASP A 74 10.30 35.60 -19.64
CA ASP A 74 11.62 35.89 -20.22
C ASP A 74 12.11 37.19 -19.56
N GLU A 75 12.94 37.05 -18.51
CA GLU A 75 13.65 38.19 -17.92
C GLU A 75 15.16 37.86 -17.81
N GLU A 76 15.83 37.97 -18.96
CA GLU A 76 16.99 38.86 -19.19
C GLU A 76 17.91 39.18 -17.99
N TYR A 77 19.15 38.65 -18.01
CA TYR A 77 20.48 39.21 -17.65
C TYR A 77 21.37 38.06 -17.18
N ASP A 78 22.59 37.87 -17.69
CA ASP A 78 23.72 38.72 -17.32
C ASP A 78 24.78 38.74 -18.43
N GLU A 79 25.05 39.96 -18.88
CA GLU A 79 26.16 40.40 -19.71
C GLU A 79 27.45 40.45 -18.87
N ASP A 80 28.38 39.51 -19.09
CA ASP A 80 29.85 39.62 -18.91
C ASP A 80 30.40 38.18 -18.96
N GLU A 81 31.55 37.81 -19.51
CA GLU A 81 32.84 38.49 -19.54
C GLU A 81 33.76 37.64 -20.46
N GLU A 82 34.57 38.32 -21.28
CA GLU A 82 35.86 37.87 -21.83
C GLU A 82 35.92 36.59 -22.70
N LYS A 83 36.76 36.39 -23.70
CA LYS A 83 37.94 36.97 -24.38
C LYS A 83 38.21 35.87 -25.44
N GLU A 84 38.82 36.00 -26.60
CA GLU A 84 39.64 37.01 -27.22
C GLU A 84 39.81 36.54 -28.67
N GLU A 85 39.91 37.52 -29.56
CA GLU A 85 40.53 37.51 -30.88
C GLU A 85 41.52 36.36 -31.22
N TYR A 86 41.20 35.59 -32.27
CA TYR A 86 42.08 35.39 -33.46
C TYR A 86 41.36 34.76 -34.65
#